data_AF-A0A2M9BQE1-F1
#
_entry.id   AF-A0A2M9BQE1-F1
#
_cell.length_a   1.000
_cell.length_b   1.000
_cell.length_c   1.000
_cell.angle_alpha   90.00
_cell.angle_beta   90.00
_cell.angle_gamma   90.00
#
_symmetry.space_group_name_H-M   'P 1'
#
loop_
_entity.id
_entity.type
_entity.pdbx_description
1 polymer ?
#
loop_
_entity_poly.entity_id
_entity_poly.type
_entity_poly.pdbx_seq_one_letter_code
_entity_poly.pdbx_strand_id
1 'polypeptide(L)'
;MDPILQSKITRKRIEKLYRTAIYAYSAPFALLLLQLLAPNKIGTVFFAASLFSLPLLVVVGLRCTILGLRLAFKTNDYQKKDLGYANLIMGLILAGLAVIGLGFAFLRIS
;
A
#
# COMPACT_ATOMS: atom_id res chain seq x y z
N MET A 1 7.29 -2.55 33.48
CA MET A 1 6.24 -2.19 32.50
C MET A 1 5.40 -3.44 32.29
N ASP A 2 4.08 -3.37 32.48
CA ASP A 2 3.25 -4.60 32.45
C ASP A 2 3.30 -5.28 31.07
N PRO A 3 3.55 -6.61 31.01
CA PRO A 3 3.64 -7.34 29.74
C PRO A 3 2.34 -7.26 28.94
N ILE A 4 1.19 -7.14 29.63
CA ILE A 4 -0.13 -6.95 29.04
C ILE A 4 -0.25 -5.58 28.35
N LEU A 5 0.27 -4.52 28.98
CA LEU A 5 0.25 -3.17 28.43
C LEU A 5 1.17 -3.06 27.20
N GLN A 6 2.35 -3.68 27.26
CA GLN A 6 3.30 -3.71 26.16
C GLN A 6 2.78 -4.49 24.94
N SER A 7 2.04 -5.58 25.17
CA SER A 7 1.34 -6.33 24.11
C SER A 7 0.28 -5.48 23.42
N LYS A 8 -0.57 -4.76 24.18
CA LYS A 8 -1.61 -3.87 23.62
C LYS A 8 -1.02 -2.72 22.79
N ILE A 9 0.06 -2.10 23.26
CA ILE A 9 0.74 -1.00 22.55
C ILE A 9 1.33 -1.52 21.23
N THR A 10 2.00 -2.67 21.24
CA THR A 10 2.56 -3.29 20.03
C THR A 10 1.47 -3.60 19.02
N ARG A 11 0.34 -4.16 19.47
CA ARG A 11 -0.79 -4.50 18.61
C ARG A 11 -1.39 -3.28 17.92
N LYS A 12 -1.56 -2.16 18.64
CA LYS A 12 -1.98 -0.87 18.06
C LYS A 12 -0.98 -0.35 17.02
N ARG A 13 0.32 -0.53 17.27
CA ARG A 13 1.37 -0.10 16.32
C ARG A 13 1.32 -0.92 15.03
N ILE A 14 1.15 -2.24 15.13
CA ILE A 14 0.98 -3.12 13.96
C ILE A 14 -0.25 -2.69 13.14
N GLU A 15 -1.36 -2.44 13.83
CA GLU A 15 -2.59 -1.99 13.19
C GLU A 15 -2.43 -0.66 12.45
N LYS A 16 -1.74 0.30 13.07
CA LYS A 16 -1.42 1.58 12.41
C LYS A 16 -0.59 1.36 11.15
N LEU A 17 0.43 0.51 11.20
CA LEU A 17 1.27 0.18 10.04
C LEU A 17 0.47 -0.47 8.91
N TYR A 18 -0.38 -1.45 9.23
CA TYR A 18 -1.22 -2.11 8.24
C TYR A 18 -2.27 -1.17 7.66
N ARG A 19 -2.85 -0.28 8.46
CA ARG A 19 -3.80 0.73 8.00
C ARG A 19 -3.12 1.72 7.04
N THR A 20 -1.92 2.17 7.37
CA THR A 20 -1.12 3.01 6.46
C THR A 20 -0.80 2.28 5.16
N ALA A 21 -0.47 0.98 5.22
CA ALA A 21 -0.23 0.18 4.02
C ALA A 21 -1.47 0.10 3.13
N ILE A 22 -2.64 -0.19 3.71
CA ILE A 22 -3.93 -0.23 2.99
C ILE A 22 -4.21 1.11 2.33
N TYR A 23 -4.04 2.23 3.05
CA TYR A 23 -4.24 3.56 2.46
C TYR A 23 -3.29 3.85 1.31
N ALA A 24 -2.01 3.47 1.44
CA ALA A 24 -1.04 3.62 0.37
C ALA A 24 -1.44 2.78 -0.86
N TYR A 25 -1.92 1.56 -0.66
CA TYR A 25 -2.40 0.69 -1.73
C TYR A 25 -3.70 1.17 -2.37
N SER A 26 -4.60 1.80 -1.61
CA SER A 26 -5.90 2.28 -2.12
C SER A 26 -5.84 3.67 -2.76
N ALA A 27 -4.88 4.51 -2.38
CA ALA A 27 -4.79 5.89 -2.85
C ALA A 27 -4.70 6.04 -4.39
N PRO A 28 -3.95 5.21 -5.14
CA PRO A 28 -3.92 5.29 -6.60
C PRO A 28 -5.29 5.03 -7.23
N PHE A 29 -6.10 4.14 -6.64
CA PHE A 29 -7.46 3.86 -7.11
C PHE A 29 -8.41 5.04 -6.86
N ALA A 30 -8.25 5.75 -5.74
CA ALA A 30 -9.01 6.97 -5.49
C ALA A 30 -8.69 8.05 -6.55
N LEU A 31 -7.42 8.18 -6.95
CA LEU A 31 -7.01 9.08 -8.03
C LEU A 31 -7.59 8.66 -9.39
N LEU A 32 -7.62 7.36 -9.69
CA LEU A 32 -8.26 6.82 -10.90
C LEU A 32 -9.78 7.06 -10.91
N LEU A 33 -10.45 6.94 -9.76
CA LEU A 33 -11.88 7.27 -9.64
C LEU A 33 -12.12 8.77 -9.87
N LEU A 34 -11.27 9.63 -9.33
CA LEU A 34 -11.35 11.08 -9.55
C LEU A 34 -11.17 11.44 -11.03
N GLN A 35 -10.31 10.72 -11.77
CA GLN A 35 -10.20 10.89 -13.22
C GLN A 35 -11.55 10.67 -13.94
N LEU A 36 -12.32 9.65 -13.55
CA LEU A 36 -13.62 9.34 -14.20
C LEU A 36 -14.66 10.44 -14.00
N LEU A 37 -14.54 11.20 -12.91
CA LEU A 37 -15.45 12.29 -12.56
C LEU A 37 -14.97 13.67 -13.05
N ALA A 38 -13.71 13.78 -13.48
CA ALA A 38 -13.09 15.04 -13.85
C ALA A 38 -13.27 15.36 -15.35
N PRO A 39 -13.35 16.65 -15.73
CA PRO A 39 -13.33 17.06 -17.14
C PRO A 39 -12.07 16.52 -17.85
N ASN A 40 -12.16 16.16 -19.13
CA ASN A 40 -11.09 15.48 -19.89
C ASN A 40 -9.68 16.07 -19.74
N LYS A 41 -9.54 17.40 -19.62
CA LYS A 41 -8.23 18.07 -19.44
C LYS A 41 -7.62 17.89 -18.05
N ILE A 42 -8.46 17.67 -17.03
CA ILE A 42 -8.04 17.47 -15.63
C ILE A 42 -7.92 15.97 -15.35
N GLY A 43 -8.75 15.14 -15.98
CA GLY A 43 -8.69 13.68 -15.87
C GLY A 43 -7.33 13.10 -16.27
N THR A 44 -6.67 13.66 -17.31
CA THR A 44 -5.32 13.25 -17.70
C THR A 44 -4.26 13.57 -16.64
N VAL A 45 -4.42 14.66 -15.88
CA VAL A 45 -3.53 15.00 -14.76
C VAL A 45 -3.68 13.98 -13.63
N PHE A 46 -4.91 13.59 -13.30
CA PHE A 46 -5.17 12.55 -12.29
C PHE A 46 -4.66 11.18 -12.73
N PHE A 47 -4.80 10.84 -14.01
CA PHE A 47 -4.25 9.61 -14.58
C PHE A 47 -2.72 9.57 -14.45
N ALA A 48 -2.03 10.62 -14.89
CA ALA A 48 -0.57 10.71 -14.79
C ALA A 48 -0.13 10.67 -13.31
N ALA A 49 -0.81 11.42 -12.43
CA ALA A 49 -0.53 11.40 -10.99
C ALA A 49 -0.73 10.00 -10.38
N SER A 50 -1.76 9.26 -10.79
CA SER A 50 -1.99 7.89 -10.31
C SER A 50 -0.87 6.94 -10.74
N LEU A 51 -0.40 7.03 -11.99
CA LEU A 51 0.68 6.21 -12.55
C LEU A 51 2.03 6.52 -11.89
N PHE A 52 2.37 7.79 -11.70
CA PHE A 52 3.63 8.19 -11.08
C PHE A 52 3.66 7.95 -9.56
N SER A 53 2.51 8.05 -8.88
CA SER A 53 2.42 7.79 -7.44
C SER A 53 2.39 6.29 -7.12
N LEU A 54 1.96 5.43 -8.05
CA LEU A 54 1.80 3.99 -7.86
C LEU A 54 3.08 3.31 -7.34
N PRO A 55 4.27 3.47 -7.96
CA PRO A 55 5.50 2.83 -7.49
C PRO A 55 5.90 3.29 -6.09
N LEU A 56 5.81 4.60 -5.83
CA LEU A 56 6.17 5.19 -4.55
C LEU A 56 5.26 4.66 -3.42
N LEU A 57 3.95 4.68 -3.65
CA LEU A 57 2.95 4.24 -2.68
C LEU A 57 3.00 2.73 -2.43
N VAL A 58 3.27 1.93 -3.46
CA VAL A 58 3.51 0.48 -3.30
C VAL A 58 4.74 0.22 -2.42
N VAL A 59 5.84 0.94 -2.63
CA VAL A 59 7.05 0.80 -1.80
C VAL A 59 6.77 1.19 -0.35
N VAL A 60 6.06 2.29 -0.12
CA VAL A 60 5.65 2.73 1.24
C VAL A 60 4.76 1.68 1.90
N GLY A 61 3.76 1.18 1.19
CA GLY A 61 2.85 0.16 1.71
C GLY A 61 3.56 -1.16 2.04
N LEU A 62 4.47 -1.61 1.17
CA LEU A 62 5.27 -2.82 1.41
C LEU A 62 6.20 -2.65 2.61
N ARG A 63 6.88 -1.49 2.74
CA ARG A 63 7.71 -1.16 3.90
C ARG A 63 6.89 -1.23 5.20
N CYS A 64 5.73 -0.59 5.23
CA CYS A 64 4.83 -0.63 6.40
C CYS A 64 4.37 -2.05 6.72
N THR A 65 4.02 -2.83 5.69
CA THR A 65 3.59 -4.23 5.82
C THR A 65 4.70 -5.10 6.39
N ILE A 66 5.94 -5.00 5.89
CA ILE A 66 7.10 -5.74 6.40
C ILE A 66 7.40 -5.38 7.85
N LEU A 67 7.35 -4.10 8.20
CA LEU A 67 7.55 -3.66 9.59
C LEU A 67 6.46 -4.19 10.52
N GLY A 68 5.20 -4.20 10.07
CA GLY A 68 4.08 -4.76 10.82
C GLY A 68 4.20 -6.28 11.01
N LEU A 69 4.59 -7.01 9.95
CA LEU A 69 4.84 -8.45 9.99
C LEU A 69 5.97 -8.79 10.97
N ARG A 70 7.11 -8.08 10.90
CA ARG A 70 8.22 -8.28 11.85
C ARG A 70 7.78 -8.13 13.30
N LEU A 71 6.95 -7.13 13.59
CA LEU A 71 6.38 -6.93 14.93
C LEU A 71 5.40 -8.05 15.30
N ALA A 72 4.53 -8.48 14.39
CA ALA A 72 3.59 -9.58 14.61
C ALA A 72 4.28 -10.92 14.85
N PHE A 73 5.40 -11.18 14.18
CA PHE A 73 6.27 -12.33 14.45
C PHE A 73 6.90 -12.26 15.83
N LYS A 74 7.40 -11.09 16.23
CA LYS A 74 7.99 -10.89 17.56
C LYS A 74 6.98 -11.09 18.70
N THR A 75 5.71 -10.78 18.48
CA THR A 75 4.64 -10.95 19.48
C THR A 75 3.84 -12.25 19.34
N ASN A 76 4.18 -13.10 18.38
CA ASN A 76 3.43 -14.32 18.04
C ASN A 76 1.91 -14.12 17.86
N ASP A 77 1.49 -12.95 17.35
CA ASP A 77 0.09 -12.64 17.11
C ASP A 77 -0.33 -13.17 15.73
N TYR A 78 -0.87 -14.39 15.67
CA TYR A 78 -1.27 -15.07 14.44
C TYR A 78 -2.31 -14.27 13.64
N GLN A 79 -3.29 -13.64 14.30
CA GLN A 79 -4.30 -12.83 13.62
C GLN A 79 -3.67 -11.65 12.86
N LYS A 80 -2.64 -11.02 13.45
CA LYS A 80 -1.91 -9.93 12.78
C LYS A 80 -0.91 -10.44 11.74
N LYS A 81 -0.47 -11.71 11.79
CA LYS A 81 0.32 -12.33 10.71
C LYS A 81 -0.55 -12.51 9.46
N ASP A 82 -1.76 -13.05 9.61
CA ASP A 82 -2.69 -13.28 8.48
C ASP A 82 -3.05 -11.98 7.76
N LEU A 83 -3.37 -10.92 8.52
CA LEU A 83 -3.58 -9.57 7.97
C LEU A 83 -2.33 -9.02 7.26
N GLY A 84 -1.14 -9.30 7.81
CA GLY A 84 0.13 -8.92 7.20
C GLY A 84 0.35 -9.62 5.86
N TYR A 85 0.05 -10.91 5.76
CA TYR A 85 0.15 -11.67 4.51
C TYR A 85 -0.83 -11.17 3.46
N ALA A 86 -2.08 -10.87 3.83
CA ALA A 86 -3.05 -10.27 2.92
C ALA A 86 -2.55 -8.93 2.35
N ASN A 87 -2.01 -8.05 3.20
CA ASN A 87 -1.40 -6.79 2.78
C ASN A 87 -0.16 -7.00 1.90
N LEU A 88 0.62 -8.05 2.14
CA LEU A 88 1.80 -8.36 1.34
C LEU A 88 1.40 -8.80 -0.07
N ILE A 89 0.42 -9.70 -0.18
CA ILE A 89 -0.13 -10.17 -1.47
C ILE A 89 -0.68 -8.98 -2.26
N MET A 90 -1.47 -8.11 -1.61
CA MET A 90 -1.99 -6.90 -2.24
C MET A 90 -0.87 -5.99 -2.76
N GLY A 91 0.17 -5.77 -1.93
CA GLY A 91 1.33 -4.97 -2.33
C GLY A 91 2.10 -5.56 -3.51
N LEU A 92 2.25 -6.89 -3.57
CA LEU A 92 2.91 -7.58 -4.69
C LEU A 92 2.11 -7.50 -5.99
N ILE A 93 0.78 -7.66 -5.92
CA ILE A 93 -0.10 -7.47 -7.08
C ILE A 93 0.04 -6.05 -7.62
N LEU A 94 0.01 -5.04 -6.73
CA LEU A 94 0.16 -3.65 -7.14
C LEU A 94 1.56 -3.33 -7.66
N ALA A 95 2.60 -3.96 -7.11
CA ALA A 95 3.97 -3.85 -7.65
C ALA A 95 4.04 -4.39 -9.09
N GLY A 96 3.42 -5.54 -9.34
CA GLY A 96 3.31 -6.10 -10.70
C GLY A 96 2.58 -5.15 -11.65
N LEU A 97 1.44 -4.59 -11.23
CA LEU A 97 0.70 -3.60 -12.01
C LEU A 97 1.50 -2.31 -12.24
N ALA A 98 2.27 -1.85 -11.26
CA ALA A 98 3.15 -0.68 -11.40
C ALA A 98 4.21 -0.91 -12.49
N VAL A 99 4.86 -2.07 -12.47
CA VAL A 99 5.89 -2.44 -13.46
C VAL A 99 5.27 -2.55 -14.86
N ILE A 100 4.11 -3.20 -15.00
CA ILE A 100 3.41 -3.30 -16.27
C ILE A 100 3.02 -1.90 -16.78
N GLY A 101 2.43 -1.06 -15.92
CA GLY A 101 2.03 0.30 -16.28
C GLY A 101 3.19 1.19 -16.72
N LEU A 102 4.32 1.13 -16.00
CA LEU A 102 5.54 1.84 -16.38
C LEU A 102 6.13 1.31 -17.70
N GLY A 103 6.12 -0.02 -17.90
CA GLY A 103 6.57 -0.64 -19.14
C GLY A 103 5.77 -0.17 -20.36
N PHE A 104 4.43 -0.12 -20.24
CA PHE A 104 3.57 0.44 -21.28
C PHE A 104 3.84 1.92 -21.56
N ALA A 105 4.04 2.73 -20.51
CA ALA A 105 4.38 4.14 -20.70
C ALA A 105 5.71 4.31 -21.43
N PHE A 106 6.72 3.52 -21.08
CA PHE A 106 8.05 3.56 -21.71
C PHE A 106 8.00 3.15 -23.20
N LEU A 107 7.29 2.06 -23.52
CA LEU A 107 7.11 1.58 -24.90
C LEU A 107 6.34 2.56 -25.79
N ARG A 108 5.53 3.45 -25.22
CA ARG A 108 4.75 4.44 -25.97
C ARG A 108 5.52 5.76 -26.20
N ILE A 109 6.59 5.98 -25.45
CA ILE A 109 7.45 7.17 -25.53
C ILE A 109 8.68 6.91 -26.42
N SER A 110 9.13 5.64 -26.54
CA SER A 110 10.19 5.21 -27.47
C SER A 110 9.67 4.98 -28.87
#